data_AF-A0A2V7HVE5-F1
#
_entry.id   AF-A0A2V7HVE5-F1
#
_cell.length_a   1.000
_cell.length_b   1.000
_cell.length_c   1.000
_cell.angle_alpha   90.00
_cell.angle_beta   90.00
_cell.angle_gamma   90.00
#
_symmetry.space_group_name_H-M   'P 1'
#
loop_
_entity.id
_entity.type
_entity.pdbx_description
1 polymer ?
#
loop_
_entity_poly.entity_id
_entity_poly.type
_entity_poly.pdbx_seq_one_letter_code
_entity_poly.pdbx_strand_id
1 'polypeptide(L)'
;MNAVQGSLPQVQNIQVSTSGAQNTPAIDTKSQYLPMPAADLAIGIFKGIPLALTNVGGIDVLVSASYIPEFNNSGVSVKVPNGSLKLGYGARVGILQESLLVPGISVSYLVRDLPTLNIAGANGGDSLYVNNLSLKTKAWRVTASKSLILFGLAAGFGQDKYDASTDIAAHVAARTVPPTAAANAGPVSISQNLTRTNIFGDLSINLLLFKINAEIGQVSGGTIHTYNTFSGKQAADSRLYGSVGARFG
;
A
#
# COMPACT_ATOMS: atom_id res chain seq x y z
N MET A 1 -8.93 4.11 8.34
CA MET A 1 -8.73 2.64 8.23
C MET A 1 -8.75 2.30 6.75
N ASN A 2 -7.69 1.68 6.24
CA ASN A 2 -7.65 1.18 4.87
C ASN A 2 -7.70 -0.35 4.90
N ALA A 3 -8.36 -0.95 3.93
CA ALA A 3 -8.37 -2.39 3.71
C ALA A 3 -8.20 -2.70 2.22
N VAL A 4 -7.33 -3.65 1.91
CA VAL A 4 -7.10 -4.12 0.54
C VAL A 4 -7.50 -5.58 0.44
N GLN A 5 -8.21 -5.94 -0.61
CA GLN A 5 -8.47 -7.35 -0.93
C GLN A 5 -7.22 -7.94 -1.61
N GLY A 6 -6.41 -8.64 -0.83
CA GLY A 6 -5.21 -9.35 -1.30
C GLY A 6 -5.49 -10.81 -1.65
N SER A 7 -4.52 -11.45 -2.33
CA SER A 7 -4.49 -12.89 -2.61
C SER A 7 -3.24 -13.49 -1.98
N LEU A 8 -3.40 -14.39 -1.02
CA LEU A 8 -2.29 -15.04 -0.30
C LEU A 8 -1.99 -16.43 -0.87
N PRO A 9 -0.74 -16.71 -1.27
CA PRO A 9 -0.32 -18.04 -1.71
C PRO A 9 -0.54 -19.11 -0.63
N GLN A 10 -1.04 -20.27 -1.02
CA GLN A 10 -1.22 -21.45 -0.17
C GLN A 10 -0.02 -22.37 -0.35
N VAL A 11 0.92 -22.30 0.60
CA VAL A 11 2.22 -23.00 0.51
C VAL A 11 2.23 -24.38 1.16
N GLN A 12 1.12 -24.79 1.77
CA GLN A 12 1.02 -26.02 2.57
C GLN A 12 1.23 -27.29 1.73
N ASN A 13 0.92 -27.24 0.44
CA ASN A 13 0.99 -28.39 -0.48
C ASN A 13 2.11 -28.25 -1.52
N ILE A 14 3.05 -27.31 -1.32
CA ILE A 14 4.17 -27.12 -2.23
C ILE A 14 5.33 -28.01 -1.79
N GLN A 15 5.76 -28.91 -2.68
CA GLN A 15 7.00 -29.65 -2.48
C GLN A 15 8.17 -28.71 -2.79
N VAL A 16 8.90 -28.31 -1.75
CA VAL A 16 10.11 -27.48 -1.88
C VAL A 16 11.25 -28.31 -2.47
N SER A 17 11.95 -27.75 -3.46
CA SER A 17 13.14 -28.37 -4.07
C SER A 17 14.40 -27.93 -3.33
N THR A 18 15.26 -28.90 -2.98
CA THR A 18 16.56 -28.65 -2.33
C THR A 18 17.74 -28.68 -3.31
N SER A 19 17.52 -29.07 -4.57
CA SER A 19 18.56 -29.20 -5.60
C SER A 19 18.58 -28.05 -6.61
N GLY A 20 17.71 -27.05 -6.45
CA GLY A 20 17.63 -25.87 -7.32
C GLY A 20 16.21 -25.33 -7.44
N ALA A 21 16.07 -24.15 -8.05
CA ALA A 21 14.77 -23.56 -8.35
C ALA A 21 14.00 -24.48 -9.32
N GLN A 22 12.77 -24.84 -8.95
CA GLN A 22 11.87 -25.66 -9.76
C GLN A 22 10.57 -24.90 -9.92
N ASN A 23 10.05 -24.85 -11.16
CA ASN A 23 8.73 -24.29 -11.43
C ASN A 23 7.70 -25.33 -10.94
N THR A 24 7.26 -25.18 -9.69
CA THR A 24 6.19 -26.00 -9.12
C THR A 24 4.87 -25.79 -9.88
N PRO A 25 3.94 -26.76 -9.83
CA PRO A 25 2.58 -26.53 -10.32
C PRO A 25 1.98 -25.25 -9.70
N ALA A 26 1.03 -24.64 -10.39
CA ALA A 26 0.48 -23.34 -10.03
C ALA A 26 0.07 -23.29 -8.55
N ILE A 27 0.57 -22.27 -7.84
CA ILE A 27 0.35 -22.11 -6.40
C ILE A 27 -1.03 -21.51 -6.18
N ASP A 28 -1.92 -22.24 -5.51
CA ASP A 28 -3.24 -21.74 -5.18
C ASP A 28 -3.17 -20.47 -4.32
N THR A 29 -4.14 -19.57 -4.51
CA THR A 29 -4.24 -18.35 -3.71
C THR A 29 -5.60 -18.22 -3.05
N LYS A 30 -5.61 -17.70 -1.83
CA LYS A 30 -6.84 -17.39 -1.08
C LYS A 30 -6.99 -15.89 -0.91
N SER A 31 -8.18 -15.36 -1.20
CA SER A 31 -8.47 -13.95 -0.95
C SER A 31 -8.53 -13.63 0.55
N GLN A 32 -7.92 -12.52 0.96
CA GLN A 32 -7.94 -12.03 2.33
C GLN A 32 -7.93 -10.50 2.37
N TYR A 33 -8.64 -9.92 3.32
CA TYR A 33 -8.58 -8.49 3.59
C TYR A 33 -7.42 -8.17 4.52
N LEU A 34 -6.53 -7.28 4.07
CA LEU A 34 -5.37 -6.83 4.83
C LEU A 34 -5.63 -5.41 5.34
N PRO A 35 -5.76 -5.19 6.66
CA PRO A 35 -5.92 -3.86 7.22
C PRO A 35 -4.57 -3.12 7.20
N MET A 36 -4.60 -1.85 6.84
CA MET A 36 -3.42 -0.98 6.88
C MET A 36 -3.82 0.38 7.47
N PRO A 37 -3.58 0.62 8.78
CA PRO A 37 -3.84 1.92 9.37
C PRO A 37 -2.83 2.93 8.85
N ALA A 38 -3.32 4.10 8.44
CA ALA A 38 -2.53 5.26 8.05
C ALA A 38 -3.24 6.52 8.54
N ALA A 39 -2.47 7.58 8.78
CA ALA A 39 -3.00 8.89 9.15
C ALA A 39 -2.44 9.94 8.20
N ASP A 40 -3.32 10.73 7.60
CA ASP A 40 -2.96 11.80 6.67
C ASP A 40 -3.51 13.13 7.19
N LEU A 41 -2.73 14.20 6.99
CA LEU A 41 -3.05 15.56 7.37
C LEU A 41 -2.87 16.48 6.16
N ALA A 42 -3.84 17.36 5.92
CA ALA A 42 -3.76 18.39 4.89
C ALA A 42 -3.91 19.77 5.55
N ILE A 43 -3.00 20.69 5.25
CA ILE A 43 -2.95 22.04 5.81
C ILE A 43 -3.01 23.04 4.66
N GLY A 44 -4.08 23.83 4.59
CA GLY A 44 -4.22 24.88 3.59
C GLY A 44 -3.29 26.06 3.88
N ILE A 45 -2.37 26.34 2.96
CA ILE A 45 -1.41 27.45 3.07
C ILE A 45 -1.80 28.65 2.20
N PHE A 46 -2.59 28.42 1.15
CA PHE A 46 -3.08 29.48 0.27
C PHE A 46 -4.49 29.16 -0.21
N LYS A 47 -5.42 30.11 -0.04
CA LYS A 47 -6.83 29.93 -0.40
C LYS A 47 -7.08 29.98 -1.92
N GLY A 48 -6.14 30.52 -2.70
CA GLY A 48 -6.35 30.75 -4.12
C GLY A 48 -6.83 32.17 -4.44
N ILE A 49 -6.75 32.53 -5.72
CA ILE A 49 -7.18 33.82 -6.25
C ILE A 49 -8.69 33.77 -6.50
N PRO A 50 -9.48 34.75 -6.03
CA PRO A 50 -10.91 34.80 -6.30
C PRO A 50 -11.19 35.02 -7.79
N LEU A 51 -12.01 34.16 -8.37
CA LEU A 51 -12.58 34.25 -9.71
C LEU A 51 -14.10 34.13 -9.63
N ALA A 52 -14.77 35.28 -9.62
CA ALA A 52 -16.22 35.43 -9.53
C ALA A 52 -16.84 34.66 -8.34
N LEU A 53 -17.39 33.48 -8.58
CA LEU A 53 -18.12 32.67 -7.59
C LEU A 53 -17.25 31.59 -6.92
N THR A 54 -15.96 31.52 -7.26
CA THR A 54 -15.02 30.51 -6.72
C THR A 54 -13.61 31.09 -6.56
N ASN A 55 -12.69 30.32 -5.99
CA ASN A 55 -11.26 30.61 -6.00
C ASN A 55 -10.54 29.56 -6.85
N VAL A 56 -9.39 29.94 -7.41
CA VAL A 56 -8.54 29.02 -8.18
C VAL A 56 -7.11 29.06 -7.68
N GLY A 57 -6.39 27.95 -7.88
CA GLY A 57 -5.00 27.82 -7.47
C GLY A 57 -4.80 27.81 -5.96
N GLY A 58 -5.77 27.29 -5.20
CA GLY A 58 -5.57 27.04 -3.76
C GLY A 58 -4.45 26.02 -3.55
N ILE A 59 -3.65 26.16 -2.50
CA ILE A 59 -2.52 25.27 -2.21
C ILE A 59 -2.65 24.73 -0.79
N ASP A 60 -2.57 23.41 -0.67
CA ASP A 60 -2.48 22.70 0.60
C ASP A 60 -1.16 21.92 0.66
N VAL A 61 -0.53 21.92 1.83
CA VAL A 61 0.56 21.01 2.17
C VAL A 61 -0.04 19.71 2.68
N LEU A 62 0.48 18.58 2.20
CA LEU A 62 0.07 17.25 2.61
C LEU A 62 1.19 16.63 3.46
N VAL A 63 0.81 16.05 4.59
CA VAL A 63 1.69 15.26 5.46
C VAL A 63 1.03 13.91 5.68
N SER A 64 1.80 12.83 5.53
CA SER A 64 1.33 11.46 5.73
C SER A 64 2.17 10.80 6.82
N ALA A 65 1.55 9.96 7.65
CA ALA A 65 2.24 9.20 8.67
C ALA A 65 1.86 7.72 8.55
N SER A 66 2.88 6.86 8.41
CA SER A 66 2.75 5.41 8.38
C SER A 66 3.46 4.81 9.58
N TYR A 67 2.75 3.99 10.33
CA TYR A 67 3.27 3.32 11.53
C TYR A 67 3.17 1.81 11.38
N ILE A 68 4.28 1.11 11.57
CA ILE A 68 4.35 -0.35 11.57
C ILE A 68 4.91 -0.81 12.92
N PRO A 69 4.10 -1.47 13.77
CA PRO A 69 4.58 -1.98 15.04
C PRO A 69 5.54 -3.16 14.84
N GLU A 70 6.47 -3.33 15.78
CA GLU A 70 7.18 -4.59 15.90
C GLU A 70 6.23 -5.69 16.36
N PHE A 71 6.46 -6.89 15.86
CA PHE A 71 5.66 -8.06 16.19
C PHE A 71 6.59 -9.26 16.34
N ASN A 72 6.38 -10.07 17.37
CA ASN A 72 7.11 -11.33 17.51
C ASN A 72 6.19 -12.34 18.17
N ASN A 73 5.75 -13.34 17.41
CA ASN A 73 4.94 -14.43 17.93
C ASN A 73 5.02 -15.66 17.04
N SER A 74 5.06 -16.85 17.66
CA SER A 74 4.82 -18.15 17.01
C SER A 74 5.61 -18.36 15.72
N GLY A 75 6.91 -18.04 15.75
CA GLY A 75 7.82 -18.21 14.62
C GLY A 75 7.79 -17.08 13.59
N VAL A 76 6.99 -16.03 13.76
CA VAL A 76 7.05 -14.83 12.91
C VAL A 76 7.53 -13.63 13.72
N SER A 77 8.57 -12.96 13.22
CA SER A 77 9.13 -11.74 13.79
C SER A 77 9.16 -10.64 12.72
N VAL A 78 8.64 -9.46 13.06
CA VAL A 78 8.71 -8.23 12.28
C VAL A 78 9.44 -7.20 13.13
N LYS A 79 10.58 -6.72 12.64
CA LYS A 79 11.42 -5.69 13.28
C LYS A 79 11.50 -4.46 12.40
N VAL A 80 11.60 -3.29 13.04
CA VAL A 80 11.70 -1.99 12.37
C VAL A 80 13.01 -1.31 12.77
N PRO A 81 14.15 -1.77 12.24
CA PRO A 81 15.48 -1.37 12.73
C PRO A 81 15.74 0.14 12.71
N ASN A 82 15.06 0.87 11.82
CA ASN A 82 15.20 2.31 11.65
C ASN A 82 14.02 3.10 12.27
N GLY A 83 13.28 2.47 13.17
CA GLY A 83 12.08 3.02 13.81
C GLY A 83 10.78 2.66 13.10
N SER A 84 9.69 2.66 13.86
CA SER A 84 8.35 2.21 13.46
C SER A 84 7.53 3.25 12.70
N LEU A 85 7.97 4.50 12.66
CA LEU A 85 7.23 5.63 12.08
C LEU A 85 7.98 6.17 10.86
N LYS A 86 7.24 6.40 9.76
CA LYS A 86 7.72 7.19 8.62
C LYS A 86 6.74 8.28 8.28
N LEU A 87 7.30 9.44 7.92
CA LEU A 87 6.56 10.59 7.44
C LEU A 87 6.69 10.69 5.92
N GLY A 88 5.58 11.02 5.27
CA GLY A 88 5.50 11.40 3.88
C GLY A 88 5.09 12.86 3.76
N TYR A 89 5.32 13.44 2.59
CA TYR A 89 5.02 14.83 2.29
C TYR A 89 4.50 14.99 0.87
N GLY A 90 3.76 16.05 0.64
CA GLY A 90 3.16 16.32 -0.65
C GLY A 90 2.50 17.70 -0.71
N ALA A 91 1.85 17.96 -1.82
CA ALA A 91 1.08 19.16 -2.03
C ALA A 91 -0.21 18.83 -2.79
N ARG A 92 -1.24 19.63 -2.55
CA ARG A 92 -2.47 19.64 -3.33
C ARG A 92 -2.68 21.04 -3.89
N VAL A 93 -3.04 21.09 -5.17
CA VAL A 93 -3.46 22.32 -5.83
C VAL A 93 -4.93 22.21 -6.18
N GLY A 94 -5.75 23.07 -5.60
CA GLY A 94 -7.14 23.26 -5.98
C GLY A 94 -7.22 24.06 -7.27
N ILE A 95 -7.48 23.40 -8.40
CA ILE A 95 -7.67 24.06 -9.69
C ILE A 95 -8.93 24.91 -9.63
N LEU A 96 -10.04 24.34 -9.14
CA LEU A 96 -11.27 25.05 -8.85
C LEU A 96 -11.67 24.76 -7.41
N GLN A 97 -11.88 25.80 -6.62
CA GLN A 97 -12.50 25.68 -5.32
C GLN A 97 -13.98 25.32 -5.52
N GLU A 98 -14.49 24.50 -4.62
CA GLU A 98 -15.90 24.15 -4.63
C GLU A 98 -16.78 25.38 -4.25
N SER A 99 -17.91 25.53 -4.93
CA SER A 99 -18.97 26.49 -4.60
C SER A 99 -20.35 25.84 -4.68
N LEU A 100 -21.41 26.59 -4.35
CA LEU A 100 -22.79 26.08 -4.43
C LEU A 100 -23.13 25.50 -5.82
N LEU A 101 -22.62 26.09 -6.90
CA LEU A 101 -22.90 25.68 -8.27
C LEU A 101 -21.73 24.99 -8.98
N VAL A 102 -20.49 25.18 -8.51
CA VAL A 102 -19.28 24.67 -9.18
C VAL A 102 -18.68 23.50 -8.37
N PRO A 103 -18.33 22.35 -8.99
CA PRO A 103 -17.61 21.30 -8.30
C PRO A 103 -16.16 21.71 -8.03
N GLY A 104 -15.60 21.22 -6.92
CA GLY A 104 -14.18 21.39 -6.61
C GLY A 104 -13.34 20.43 -7.43
N ILE A 105 -12.28 20.94 -8.08
CA ILE A 105 -11.31 20.12 -8.82
C ILE A 105 -9.94 20.34 -8.21
N SER A 106 -9.22 19.26 -7.91
CA SER A 106 -7.87 19.34 -7.35
C SER A 106 -6.94 18.29 -7.93
N VAL A 107 -5.65 18.62 -7.89
CA VAL A 107 -4.55 17.71 -8.20
C VAL A 107 -3.67 17.60 -6.98
N SER A 108 -3.35 16.39 -6.56
CA SER A 108 -2.44 16.14 -5.44
C SER A 108 -1.25 15.32 -5.89
N TYR A 109 -0.09 15.60 -5.30
CA TYR A 109 1.12 14.78 -5.39
C TYR A 109 1.60 14.45 -3.98
N LEU A 110 1.82 13.17 -3.69
CA LEU A 110 2.25 12.67 -2.38
C LEU A 110 3.42 11.71 -2.53
N VAL A 111 4.47 11.93 -1.75
CA VAL A 111 5.60 11.03 -1.60
C VAL A 111 5.56 10.45 -0.19
N ARG A 112 5.51 9.13 -0.08
CA ARG A 112 5.50 8.43 1.21
C ARG A 112 6.38 7.20 1.17
N ASP A 113 7.04 6.94 2.29
CA ASP A 113 7.89 5.78 2.50
C ASP A 113 7.31 4.94 3.64
N LEU A 114 7.45 3.61 3.54
CA LEU A 114 7.21 2.73 4.69
C LEU A 114 8.46 2.60 5.55
N PRO A 115 8.31 2.37 6.88
CA PRO A 115 9.42 1.96 7.72
C PRO A 115 10.17 0.78 7.11
N THR A 116 11.51 0.78 7.19
CA THR A 116 12.31 -0.37 6.75
C THR A 116 11.98 -1.56 7.64
N LEU A 117 11.67 -2.71 7.05
CA LEU A 117 11.25 -3.91 7.78
C LEU A 117 12.26 -5.03 7.64
N ASN A 118 12.48 -5.76 8.74
CA ASN A 118 13.07 -7.08 8.72
C ASN A 118 12.01 -8.08 9.18
N ILE A 119 11.62 -8.99 8.29
CA ILE A 119 10.66 -10.04 8.58
C ILE A 119 11.40 -11.37 8.61
N ALA A 120 11.25 -12.12 9.70
CA ALA A 120 11.74 -13.47 9.83
C ALA A 120 10.56 -14.41 10.08
N GLY A 121 10.44 -15.45 9.26
CA GLY A 121 9.56 -16.58 9.50
C GLY A 121 10.40 -17.81 9.84
N ALA A 122 10.08 -18.51 10.91
CA ALA A 122 10.75 -19.70 11.38
C ALA A 122 9.73 -20.78 11.71
N ASN A 123 10.01 -22.00 11.30
CA ASN A 123 9.20 -23.17 11.64
C ASN A 123 10.15 -24.34 11.94
N GLY A 124 10.15 -24.79 13.20
CA GLY A 124 11.17 -25.71 13.68
C GLY A 124 12.57 -25.11 13.56
N GLY A 125 13.47 -25.80 12.86
CA GLY A 125 14.83 -25.33 12.58
C GLY A 125 14.97 -24.50 11.30
N ASP A 126 13.95 -24.45 10.45
CA ASP A 126 14.02 -23.75 9.17
C ASP A 126 13.60 -22.28 9.34
N SER A 127 14.22 -21.39 8.57
CA SER A 127 13.87 -19.97 8.60
C SER A 127 13.98 -19.28 7.23
N LEU A 128 13.13 -18.28 7.01
CA LEU A 128 13.12 -17.38 5.86
C LEU A 128 13.22 -15.95 6.38
N TYR A 129 14.13 -15.18 5.81
CA TYR A 129 14.44 -13.81 6.16
C TYR A 129 14.16 -12.90 4.97
N VAL A 130 13.42 -11.84 5.21
CA VAL A 130 13.18 -10.72 4.30
C VAL A 130 13.74 -9.50 5.02
N ASN A 131 14.97 -9.14 4.67
CA ASN A 131 15.72 -8.07 5.32
C ASN A 131 15.67 -6.80 4.47
N ASN A 132 15.81 -5.66 5.15
CA ASN A 132 15.91 -4.33 4.53
C ASN A 132 14.75 -4.03 3.57
N LEU A 133 13.55 -4.57 3.85
CA LEU A 133 12.38 -4.31 3.03
C LEU A 133 12.05 -2.82 3.10
N SER A 134 12.20 -2.16 1.97
CA SER A 134 11.94 -0.74 1.78
C SER A 134 10.90 -0.58 0.68
N LEU A 135 9.93 0.30 0.92
CA LEU A 135 8.91 0.65 -0.06
C LEU A 135 8.73 2.16 -0.09
N LYS A 136 9.02 2.76 -1.23
CA LYS A 136 8.77 4.17 -1.53
C LYS A 136 7.63 4.26 -2.54
N THR A 137 6.68 5.14 -2.27
CA THR A 137 5.52 5.39 -3.13
C THR A 137 5.47 6.86 -3.53
N LYS A 138 5.33 7.12 -4.82
CA LYS A 138 5.03 8.44 -5.39
C LYS A 138 3.66 8.36 -6.05
N ALA A 139 2.72 9.13 -5.55
CA ALA A 139 1.33 9.08 -5.99
C ALA A 139 0.90 10.46 -6.51
N TRP A 140 0.24 10.50 -7.66
CA TRP A 140 -0.54 11.67 -8.06
C TRP A 140 -2.00 11.30 -8.24
N ARG A 141 -2.90 12.23 -7.93
CA ARG A 141 -4.35 12.06 -8.09
C ARG A 141 -4.96 13.34 -8.64
N VAL A 142 -5.96 13.18 -9.50
CA VAL A 142 -6.90 14.21 -9.92
C VAL A 142 -8.25 13.85 -9.32
N THR A 143 -8.87 14.78 -8.61
CA THR A 143 -10.14 14.55 -7.91
C THR A 143 -11.13 15.65 -8.22
N ALA A 144 -12.34 15.26 -8.62
CA ALA A 144 -13.50 16.14 -8.72
C ALA A 144 -14.43 15.82 -7.54
N SER A 145 -14.93 16.86 -6.87
CA SER A 145 -15.72 16.72 -5.65
C SER A 145 -16.84 17.74 -5.54
N LYS A 146 -17.91 17.38 -4.85
CA LYS A 146 -19.05 18.24 -4.52
C LYS A 146 -19.56 17.89 -3.13
N SER A 147 -19.48 18.83 -2.22
CA SER A 147 -20.16 18.82 -0.94
C SER A 147 -21.58 19.34 -1.11
N LEU A 148 -22.54 18.52 -0.73
CA LEU A 148 -23.94 18.90 -0.52
C LEU A 148 -24.15 19.09 1.00
N ILE A 149 -25.35 19.48 1.41
CA ILE A 149 -25.61 19.84 2.81
C ILE A 149 -25.28 18.69 3.76
N LEU A 150 -25.80 17.48 3.49
CA LEU A 150 -25.65 16.32 4.37
C LEU A 150 -24.54 15.35 3.93
N PHE A 151 -24.23 15.32 2.64
CA PHE A 151 -23.27 14.38 2.08
C PHE A 151 -22.41 15.04 1.02
N GLY A 152 -21.25 14.48 0.75
CA GLY A 152 -20.38 14.90 -0.36
C GLY A 152 -20.02 13.70 -1.22
N LEU A 153 -19.84 13.96 -2.51
CA LEU A 153 -19.40 12.98 -3.49
C LEU A 153 -18.06 13.42 -4.05
N ALA A 154 -17.14 12.48 -4.24
CA ALA A 154 -15.96 12.72 -5.05
C ALA A 154 -15.66 11.51 -5.93
N ALA A 155 -14.97 11.77 -7.03
CA ALA A 155 -14.42 10.73 -7.87
C ALA A 155 -13.09 11.22 -8.42
N GLY A 156 -12.18 10.28 -8.64
CA GLY A 156 -10.86 10.61 -9.11
C GLY A 156 -10.15 9.46 -9.78
N PHE A 157 -9.04 9.82 -10.39
CA PHE A 157 -8.10 8.88 -10.95
C PHE A 157 -6.68 9.35 -10.63
N GLY A 158 -5.75 8.43 -10.65
CA GLY A 158 -4.37 8.73 -10.32
C GLY A 158 -3.43 7.62 -10.74
N GLN A 159 -2.16 7.81 -10.42
CA GLN A 159 -1.14 6.81 -10.65
C GLN A 159 -0.19 6.77 -9.46
N ASP A 160 0.12 5.55 -9.04
CA ASP A 160 1.06 5.26 -7.98
C ASP A 160 2.29 4.59 -8.60
N LYS A 161 3.46 5.15 -8.35
CA LYS A 161 4.75 4.54 -8.64
C LYS A 161 5.35 3.99 -7.35
N TYR A 162 5.65 2.71 -7.35
CA TYR A 162 6.24 1.97 -6.26
C TYR A 162 7.69 1.63 -6.59
N ASP A 163 8.59 1.98 -5.70
CA ASP A 163 9.99 1.57 -5.71
C ASP A 163 10.21 0.70 -4.47
N ALA A 164 10.41 -0.61 -4.68
CA ALA A 164 10.57 -1.59 -3.62
C ALA A 164 11.95 -2.26 -3.69
N SER A 165 12.55 -2.53 -2.54
CA SER A 165 13.80 -3.30 -2.45
C SER A 165 13.83 -4.14 -1.19
N THR A 166 14.45 -5.31 -1.24
CA THR A 166 14.65 -6.19 -0.08
C THR A 166 15.73 -7.23 -0.37
N ASP A 167 16.30 -7.81 0.69
CA ASP A 167 17.21 -8.93 0.64
C ASP A 167 16.52 -10.18 1.19
N ILE A 168 16.43 -11.23 0.37
CA ILE A 168 15.82 -12.51 0.79
C ILE A 168 16.92 -13.51 1.10
N ALA A 169 16.85 -14.14 2.27
CA ALA A 169 17.72 -15.25 2.67
C ALA A 169 16.91 -16.37 3.30
N ALA A 170 17.39 -17.60 3.22
CA ALA A 170 16.75 -18.75 3.85
C ALA A 170 17.78 -19.64 4.52
N HIS A 171 17.35 -20.33 5.59
CA HIS A 171 18.10 -21.35 6.27
C HIS A 171 17.23 -22.60 6.36
N VAL A 172 17.81 -23.74 6.00
CA VAL A 172 17.22 -25.06 6.18
C VAL A 172 18.09 -25.80 7.18
N ALA A 173 17.50 -26.24 8.28
CA ALA A 173 18.21 -26.97 9.31
C ALA A 173 18.58 -28.39 8.83
N ALA A 174 19.61 -28.96 9.45
CA ALA A 174 19.97 -30.34 9.21
C ALA A 174 18.82 -31.28 9.65
N ARG A 175 18.56 -32.33 8.87
CA ARG A 175 17.55 -33.35 9.16
C ARG A 175 18.20 -34.72 9.22
N THR A 176 17.70 -35.56 10.11
CA THR A 176 18.18 -36.94 10.27
C THR A 176 17.48 -37.90 9.30
N VAL A 177 16.23 -37.62 8.90
CA VAL A 177 15.44 -38.46 8.00
C VAL A 177 14.55 -37.60 7.07
N PRO A 178 14.76 -37.65 5.74
CA PRO A 178 15.97 -38.12 5.07
C PRO A 178 17.19 -37.29 5.52
N PRO A 179 18.41 -37.85 5.54
CA PRO A 179 19.60 -37.11 5.95
C PRO A 179 19.85 -35.91 5.02
N THR A 180 19.78 -34.70 5.55
CA THR A 180 20.13 -33.48 4.82
C THR A 180 21.01 -32.60 5.69
N ALA A 181 22.12 -32.10 5.15
CA ALA A 181 22.95 -31.12 5.83
C ALA A 181 22.21 -29.78 5.94
N ALA A 182 22.55 -28.97 6.94
CA ALA A 182 22.05 -27.62 7.03
C ALA A 182 22.52 -26.81 5.81
N ALA A 183 21.65 -25.97 5.27
CA ALA A 183 21.94 -25.14 4.11
C ALA A 183 21.48 -23.71 4.34
N ASN A 184 22.26 -22.75 3.82
CA ASN A 184 21.89 -21.35 3.78
C ASN A 184 21.77 -20.93 2.31
N ALA A 185 20.78 -20.11 2.00
CA ALA A 185 20.59 -19.50 0.70
C ALA A 185 20.50 -17.97 0.86
N GLY A 186 21.09 -17.23 -0.08
CA GLY A 186 21.12 -15.77 -0.06
C GLY A 186 22.21 -15.17 0.86
N PRO A 187 22.15 -13.85 1.12
CA PRO A 187 21.09 -12.93 0.70
C PRO A 187 21.06 -12.72 -0.82
N VAL A 188 19.85 -12.70 -1.38
CA VAL A 188 19.58 -12.29 -2.77
C VAL A 188 18.85 -10.96 -2.73
N SER A 189 19.49 -9.91 -3.24
CA SER A 189 18.87 -8.59 -3.33
C SER A 189 17.89 -8.55 -4.49
N ILE A 190 16.67 -8.10 -4.21
CA ILE A 190 15.59 -7.93 -5.19
C ILE A 190 15.15 -6.48 -5.15
N SER A 191 15.08 -5.85 -6.31
CA SER A 191 14.48 -4.54 -6.49
C SER A 191 13.37 -4.60 -7.53
N GLN A 192 12.34 -3.80 -7.32
CA GLN A 192 11.18 -3.77 -8.19
C GLN A 192 10.67 -2.35 -8.35
N ASN A 193 10.40 -1.96 -9.59
CA ASN A 193 9.69 -0.75 -9.94
C ASN A 193 8.32 -1.12 -10.51
N LEU A 194 7.25 -0.54 -9.97
CA LEU A 194 5.89 -0.84 -10.41
C LEU A 194 5.08 0.45 -10.52
N THR A 195 4.47 0.67 -11.68
CA THR A 195 3.53 1.77 -11.88
C THR A 195 2.13 1.21 -11.99
N ARG A 196 1.19 1.72 -11.20
CA ARG A 196 -0.20 1.29 -11.20
C ARG A 196 -1.14 2.48 -11.34
N THR A 197 -2.19 2.30 -12.11
CA THR A 197 -3.28 3.27 -12.24
C THR A 197 -4.32 3.01 -11.18
N ASN A 198 -4.89 4.07 -10.62
CA ASN A 198 -5.90 4.02 -9.57
C ASN A 198 -7.13 4.80 -10.02
N ILE A 199 -8.32 4.24 -9.81
CA ILE A 199 -9.61 4.91 -10.00
C ILE A 199 -10.40 4.71 -8.71
N PHE A 200 -11.04 5.78 -8.22
CA PHE A 200 -11.74 5.76 -6.94
C PHE A 200 -12.96 6.68 -6.93
N GLY A 201 -13.86 6.37 -6.00
CA GLY A 201 -15.02 7.19 -5.66
C GLY A 201 -15.16 7.30 -4.14
N ASP A 202 -15.54 8.48 -3.69
CA ASP A 202 -15.73 8.81 -2.29
C ASP A 202 -17.17 9.20 -2.00
N LEU A 203 -17.67 8.75 -0.86
CA LEU A 203 -18.86 9.25 -0.21
C LEU A 203 -18.45 9.85 1.13
N SER A 204 -18.94 11.05 1.43
CA SER A 204 -18.74 11.68 2.74
C SER A 204 -20.05 12.09 3.37
N ILE A 205 -20.10 12.10 4.69
CA ILE A 205 -21.22 12.59 5.49
C ILE A 205 -20.71 13.76 6.33
N ASN A 206 -21.41 14.89 6.25
CA ASN A 206 -21.11 16.08 7.04
C ASN A 206 -21.81 15.97 8.40
N LEU A 207 -21.03 15.85 9.47
CA LEU A 207 -21.53 15.94 10.85
C LEU A 207 -21.13 17.30 11.45
N LEU A 208 -21.72 17.66 12.59
CA LEU A 208 -21.54 18.98 13.20
C LEU A 208 -20.08 19.32 13.55
N LEU A 209 -19.28 18.34 13.97
CA LEU A 209 -17.91 18.53 14.47
C LEU A 209 -16.83 17.95 13.54
N PHE A 210 -17.19 17.02 12.67
CA PHE A 210 -16.25 16.30 11.80
C PHE A 210 -16.99 15.73 10.59
N LYS A 211 -16.26 15.27 9.59
CA LYS A 211 -16.80 14.57 8.43
C LYS A 211 -16.33 13.12 8.45
N ILE A 212 -17.21 12.19 8.09
CA ILE A 212 -16.82 10.80 7.83
C ILE A 212 -16.71 10.64 6.32
N ASN A 213 -15.63 10.05 5.83
CA ASN A 213 -15.45 9.73 4.42
C ASN A 213 -15.24 8.23 4.23
N ALA A 214 -15.81 7.68 3.17
CA ALA A 214 -15.61 6.32 2.72
C ALA A 214 -15.17 6.35 1.25
N GLU A 215 -14.04 5.72 0.94
CA GLU A 215 -13.48 5.58 -0.41
C GLU A 215 -13.64 4.12 -0.84
N ILE A 216 -14.02 3.90 -2.08
CA ILE A 216 -13.86 2.63 -2.78
C ILE A 216 -13.06 2.86 -4.04
N GLY A 217 -12.08 2.01 -4.29
CA GLY A 217 -11.24 2.15 -5.47
C GLY A 217 -10.69 0.84 -5.99
N GLN A 218 -10.19 0.93 -7.22
CA GLN A 218 -9.52 -0.15 -7.90
C GLN A 218 -8.16 0.32 -8.39
N VAL A 219 -7.13 -0.44 -8.05
CA VAL A 219 -5.78 -0.27 -8.56
C VAL A 219 -5.48 -1.36 -9.59
N SER A 220 -4.90 -0.99 -10.72
CA SER A 220 -4.61 -1.89 -11.84
C SER A 220 -3.33 -1.48 -12.57
N GLY A 221 -2.84 -2.37 -13.45
CA GLY A 221 -1.64 -2.10 -14.24
C GLY A 221 -0.33 -2.43 -13.54
N GLY A 222 0.74 -2.30 -14.32
CA GLY A 222 2.08 -2.77 -13.99
C GLY A 222 2.26 -4.26 -14.29
N THR A 223 3.51 -4.72 -14.27
CA THR A 223 3.86 -6.13 -14.49
C THR A 223 4.81 -6.57 -13.39
N ILE A 224 4.55 -7.75 -12.82
CA ILE A 224 5.42 -8.39 -11.85
C ILE A 224 5.79 -9.75 -12.44
N HIS A 225 7.05 -9.92 -12.82
CA HIS A 225 7.54 -11.21 -13.27
C HIS A 225 7.82 -12.07 -12.06
N THR A 226 7.09 -13.18 -11.95
CA THR A 226 7.28 -14.16 -10.89
C THR A 226 7.81 -15.44 -11.50
N TYR A 227 8.75 -16.08 -10.82
CA TYR A 227 9.26 -17.38 -11.25
C TYR A 227 8.17 -18.46 -11.19
N ASN A 228 7.33 -18.41 -10.15
CA ASN A 228 6.16 -19.28 -9.99
C ASN A 228 4.88 -18.67 -10.57
N THR A 229 3.90 -19.52 -10.89
CA THR A 229 2.55 -19.12 -11.30
C THR A 229 1.55 -19.33 -10.15
N PHE A 230 0.44 -18.58 -10.12
CA PHE A 230 -0.48 -18.55 -8.97
C PHE A 230 -1.95 -18.82 -9.35
N SER A 231 -2.25 -20.01 -9.89
CA SER A 231 -3.59 -20.52 -10.22
C SER A 231 -4.56 -19.47 -10.78
N GLY A 232 -4.19 -18.83 -11.88
CA GLY A 232 -5.03 -17.85 -12.58
C GLY A 232 -5.03 -16.44 -11.98
N LYS A 233 -4.20 -16.18 -10.96
CA LYS A 233 -3.90 -14.83 -10.47
C LYS A 233 -2.48 -14.44 -10.82
N GLN A 234 -2.29 -13.21 -11.25
CA GLN A 234 -0.96 -12.60 -11.33
C GLN A 234 -0.72 -11.70 -10.13
N ALA A 235 0.55 -11.55 -9.74
CA ALA A 235 0.92 -10.63 -8.68
C ALA A 235 0.54 -9.17 -9.00
N ALA A 236 0.47 -8.83 -10.30
CA ALA A 236 0.07 -7.51 -10.81
C ALA A 236 -1.44 -7.34 -11.08
N ASP A 237 -2.26 -8.36 -10.82
CA ASP A 237 -3.70 -8.30 -11.08
C ASP A 237 -4.36 -7.11 -10.38
N SER A 238 -5.48 -6.64 -10.92
CA SER A 238 -6.23 -5.56 -10.31
C SER A 238 -6.67 -5.93 -8.87
N ARG A 239 -6.69 -4.91 -8.00
CA ARG A 239 -7.07 -5.06 -6.59
C ARG A 239 -8.10 -4.01 -6.24
N LEU A 240 -9.17 -4.45 -5.59
CA LEU A 240 -10.14 -3.56 -4.96
C LEU A 240 -9.64 -3.20 -3.56
N TYR A 241 -9.87 -1.97 -3.18
CA TYR A 241 -9.62 -1.48 -1.83
C TYR A 241 -10.76 -0.59 -1.36
N GLY A 242 -10.87 -0.48 -0.04
CA GLY A 242 -11.77 0.45 0.60
C GLY A 242 -11.06 1.18 1.72
N SER A 243 -11.45 2.43 1.98
CA SER A 243 -11.02 3.16 3.16
C SER A 243 -12.17 3.86 3.84
N VAL A 244 -12.05 4.04 5.15
CA VAL A 244 -12.93 4.89 5.95
C VAL A 244 -12.06 5.84 6.76
N GLY A 245 -12.33 7.13 6.68
CA GLY A 245 -11.63 8.19 7.38
C GLY A 245 -12.57 9.09 8.17
N ALA A 246 -11.98 9.80 9.13
CA ALA A 246 -12.61 10.94 9.79
C ALA A 246 -11.75 12.16 9.49
N ARG A 247 -12.40 13.25 9.09
CA ARG A 247 -11.77 14.54 8.83
C ARG A 247 -12.29 15.55 9.85
N PHE A 248 -11.35 16.22 10.51
CA PHE A 248 -11.60 17.32 11.43
C PHE A 248 -11.18 18.62 10.74
N GLY A 249 -12.00 19.67 10.89
CA GLY A 249 -11.79 20.97 10.23
C GLY A 249 -12.72 21.23 9.07
#